data_AF-A0A243RVK0-F1
#
_entry.id   AF-A0A243RVK0-F1
#
_cell.length_a   1.000
_cell.length_b   1.000
_cell.length_c   1.000
_cell.angle_alpha   90.00
_cell.angle_beta   90.00
_cell.angle_gamma   90.00
#
_symmetry.space_group_name_H-M   'P 1'
#
loop_
_entity.id
_entity.type
_entity.pdbx_description
1 polymer ?
#
loop_
_entity_poly.entity_id
_entity_poly.type
_entity_poly.pdbx_seq_one_letter_code
_entity_poly.pdbx_strand_id
1 'polypeptide(L)'
;MGDSGEERALRALGAALDANAPVVRHGLREFPEGAPFLWLGFPGAGEAAVFAHDRQWICLSEPVPGGVTTQLVAGRLDEDPALVAERLMSVMAPVRGRAGGLSRVLRACGIGLAGGLGVGMLGLVIMAILVAGNGYLSDTSTAAVYLLAALLGVGAGLWLGVHWWRLG
;
A
#
# COMPACT_ATOMS: atom_id res chain seq x y z
N MET A 1 -2.51 15.55 37.96
CA MET A 1 -1.95 15.23 36.63
C MET A 1 -1.63 16.55 35.97
N GLY A 2 -0.35 16.93 35.98
CA GLY A 2 0.10 18.23 35.52
C GLY A 2 0.20 18.24 34.00
N ASP A 3 -0.49 19.18 33.37
CA ASP A 3 -0.43 19.51 31.95
C ASP A 3 1.04 19.82 31.58
N SER A 4 1.77 18.79 31.13
CA SER A 4 3.18 18.88 30.84
C SER A 4 3.40 19.87 29.69
N GLY A 5 4.51 20.61 29.71
CA GLY A 5 4.79 21.60 28.65
C GLY A 5 4.80 20.99 27.24
N GLU A 6 5.11 19.70 27.16
CA GLU A 6 5.11 18.89 25.94
C GLU A 6 3.71 18.68 25.38
N GLU A 7 2.72 18.37 26.23
CA GLU A 7 1.34 18.18 25.79
C GLU A 7 0.74 19.48 25.24
N ARG A 8 1.02 20.61 25.92
CA ARG A 8 0.64 21.94 25.43
C ARG A 8 1.29 22.27 24.09
N ALA A 9 2.57 21.95 23.93
CA ALA A 9 3.25 22.13 22.66
C ALA A 9 2.62 21.27 21.56
N LEU A 10 2.30 19.99 21.85
CA LEU A 10 1.69 19.08 20.88
C LEU A 10 0.31 19.54 20.43
N ARG A 11 -0.51 20.07 21.36
CA ARG A 11 -1.79 20.70 21.01
C ARG A 11 -1.61 21.94 20.14
N ALA A 12 -0.60 22.78 20.41
CA ALA A 12 -0.29 23.94 19.58
C ALA A 12 0.14 23.54 18.16
N LEU A 13 0.93 22.47 18.03
CA LEU A 13 1.27 21.89 16.73
C LEU A 13 0.04 21.34 16.00
N GLY A 14 -0.86 20.65 16.70
CA GLY A 14 -2.14 20.19 16.16
C GLY A 14 -2.99 21.34 15.60
N ALA A 15 -3.11 22.44 16.35
CA ALA A 15 -3.82 23.64 15.88
C ALA A 15 -3.16 24.29 14.65
N ALA A 16 -1.83 24.29 14.59
CA ALA A 16 -1.10 24.78 13.42
C ALA A 16 -1.33 23.89 12.18
N LEU A 17 -1.47 22.57 12.36
CA LEU A 17 -1.83 21.64 11.30
C LEU A 17 -3.27 21.84 10.83
N ASP A 18 -4.22 22.11 11.72
CA ASP A 18 -5.60 22.45 11.33
C ASP A 18 -5.66 23.71 10.46
N ALA A 19 -4.85 24.72 10.79
CA ALA A 19 -4.80 25.98 10.06
C ALA A 19 -4.10 25.87 8.70
N ASN A 20 -2.97 25.15 8.64
CA ASN A 20 -2.09 25.13 7.45
C ASN A 20 -2.24 23.88 6.58
N ALA A 21 -2.82 22.80 7.12
CA ALA A 21 -2.83 21.48 6.52
C ALA A 21 -4.11 20.67 6.87
N PRO A 22 -5.32 21.18 6.56
CA PRO A 22 -6.60 20.59 7.02
C PRO A 22 -6.87 19.17 6.48
N VAL A 23 -6.09 18.71 5.50
CA VAL A 23 -6.16 17.36 4.95
C VAL A 23 -5.42 16.32 5.79
N VAL A 24 -4.54 16.75 6.71
CA VAL A 24 -3.78 15.87 7.60
C VAL A 24 -4.66 15.53 8.79
N ARG A 25 -4.94 14.24 8.99
CA ARG A 25 -5.61 13.78 10.19
C ARG A 25 -4.60 13.76 11.32
N HIS A 26 -4.98 14.22 12.50
CA HIS A 26 -4.11 14.14 13.66
C HIS A 26 -4.89 13.82 14.94
N GLY A 27 -4.16 13.38 15.97
CA GLY A 27 -4.74 13.10 17.27
C GLY A 27 -3.67 12.90 18.32
N LEU A 28 -3.88 13.49 19.50
CA LEU A 28 -3.01 13.29 20.65
C LEU A 28 -3.21 11.89 21.23
N ARG A 29 -2.11 11.18 21.47
CA ARG A 29 -2.06 9.84 22.06
C ARG A 29 -0.90 9.75 23.04
N GLU A 30 -0.81 8.63 23.75
CA GLU A 30 0.28 8.35 24.69
C GLU A 30 0.98 7.07 24.26
N PHE A 31 2.32 7.08 24.33
CA PHE A 31 3.12 5.88 24.21
C PHE A 31 2.89 4.95 25.42
N PRO A 32 3.21 3.65 25.32
CA PRO A 32 3.09 2.71 26.45
C PRO A 32 3.84 3.17 27.71
N GLU A 33 4.91 3.94 27.54
CA GLU A 33 5.72 4.52 28.62
C GLU A 33 5.07 5.77 29.26
N GLY A 34 3.92 6.24 28.74
CA GLY A 34 3.17 7.39 29.24
C GLY A 34 3.58 8.75 28.64
N ALA A 35 4.51 8.77 27.68
CA ALA A 35 4.92 10.00 27.00
C ALA A 35 3.89 10.41 25.92
N PRO A 36 3.46 11.69 25.86
CA PRO A 36 2.50 12.13 24.86
C PRO A 36 3.12 12.25 23.47
N PHE A 37 2.34 11.91 22.44
CA PHE A 37 2.71 12.11 21.04
C PHE A 37 1.50 12.50 20.20
N LEU A 38 1.76 13.20 19.11
CA LEU A 38 0.79 13.58 18.10
C LEU A 38 0.87 12.59 16.95
N TRP A 39 -0.14 11.75 16.80
CA TRP A 39 -0.30 10.91 15.62
C TRP A 39 -0.72 11.77 14.44
N LEU A 40 -0.15 11.51 13.27
CA LEU A 40 -0.41 12.19 12.01
C LEU A 40 -0.72 11.15 10.91
N GLY A 41 -1.85 11.28 10.24
CA GLY A 41 -2.24 10.48 9.10
C GLY A 41 -2.27 11.33 7.82
N PHE A 42 -1.30 11.10 6.94
CA PHE A 42 -1.19 11.83 5.67
C PHE A 42 -1.90 11.07 4.55
N PRO A 43 -2.82 11.71 3.80
CA PRO A 43 -3.52 11.05 2.71
C PRO A 43 -2.55 10.62 1.60
N GLY A 44 -2.22 9.33 1.59
CA GLY A 44 -1.33 8.72 0.59
C GLY A 44 0.17 8.71 0.92
N ALA A 45 0.58 9.12 2.12
CA ALA A 45 1.98 9.09 2.56
C ALA A 45 2.22 8.31 3.87
N GLY A 46 1.19 7.60 4.38
CA GLY A 46 1.29 6.77 5.58
C GLY A 46 0.99 7.52 6.87
N GLU A 47 1.43 6.93 7.98
CA GLU A 47 1.25 7.47 9.32
C GLU A 47 2.61 7.94 9.88
N ALA A 48 2.56 8.94 10.75
CA ALA A 48 3.71 9.44 11.50
C ALA A 48 3.31 9.73 12.94
N ALA A 49 4.28 9.68 13.84
CA ALA A 49 4.16 10.08 15.23
C ALA A 49 5.15 11.21 15.51
N VAL A 50 4.68 12.31 16.08
CA VAL A 50 5.51 13.45 16.48
C VAL A 50 5.48 13.57 17.99
N PHE A 51 6.64 13.63 18.62
CA PHE A 51 6.75 13.82 20.06
C PHE A 51 7.87 14.81 20.39
N ALA A 52 7.80 15.37 21.58
CA ALA A 52 8.84 16.24 22.11
C ALA A 52 9.85 15.40 22.90
N HIS A 53 11.14 15.61 22.64
CA HIS A 53 12.22 15.00 23.41
C HIS A 53 13.42 15.96 23.44
N ASP A 54 14.04 16.19 24.59
CA ASP A 54 15.20 17.08 24.74
C ASP A 54 15.02 18.47 24.10
N ARG A 55 13.82 19.06 24.22
CA ARG A 55 13.43 20.33 23.58
C ARG A 55 13.46 20.32 22.05
N GLN A 56 13.34 19.15 21.44
CA GLN A 56 13.24 18.96 20.00
C GLN A 56 11.94 18.27 19.63
N TRP A 57 11.42 18.61 18.46
CA TRP A 57 10.36 17.88 17.80
C TRP A 57 10.95 16.71 17.03
N ILE A 58 10.63 15.49 17.45
CA ILE A 58 11.03 14.27 16.76
C ILE A 58 9.82 13.71 16.02
N CYS A 59 9.97 13.49 14.72
CA CYS A 59 9.01 12.83 13.87
C CYS A 59 9.52 11.42 13.53
N LEU A 60 8.71 10.42 13.86
CA LEU A 60 8.86 9.06 13.36
C LEU A 60 7.82 8.85 12.28
N SER A 61 8.26 8.66 11.05
CA SER A 61 7.36 8.38 9.93
C SER A 61 7.59 6.98 9.40
N GLU A 62 6.50 6.32 9.05
CA GLU A 62 6.54 5.07 8.31
C GLU A 62 5.95 5.33 6.91
N PRO A 63 6.78 5.72 5.93
CA PRO A 63 6.29 6.16 4.62
C PRO A 63 5.61 5.03 3.82
N VAL A 64 5.88 3.77 4.16
CA VAL A 64 5.24 2.57 3.60
C VAL A 64 4.89 1.62 4.74
N PRO A 65 3.64 1.14 4.87
CA PRO A 65 3.28 0.17 5.90
C PRO A 65 4.14 -1.11 5.81
N GLY A 66 4.75 -1.51 6.93
CA GLY A 66 5.75 -2.57 7.03
C GLY A 66 7.16 -2.16 6.57
N GLY A 67 7.40 -0.87 6.37
CA GLY A 67 8.65 -0.31 5.86
C GLY A 67 9.64 0.09 6.94
N VAL A 68 10.77 0.67 6.53
CA VAL A 68 11.75 1.22 7.48
C VAL A 68 11.19 2.52 8.05
N THR A 69 11.01 2.57 9.36
CA THR A 69 10.67 3.80 10.08
C THR A 69 11.83 4.79 9.96
N THR A 70 11.53 6.00 9.49
CA THR A 70 12.49 7.09 9.42
C THR A 70 12.28 8.04 10.59
N GLN A 71 13.38 8.39 11.25
CA GLN A 71 13.39 9.39 12.32
C GLN A 71 13.94 10.71 11.78
N LEU A 72 13.22 11.80 12.02
CA LEU A 72 13.62 13.14 11.62
C LEU A 72 13.40 14.12 12.78
N VAL A 73 14.37 15.01 13.00
CA VAL A 73 14.18 16.17 13.86
C VAL A 73 13.46 17.25 13.05
N ALA A 74 12.20 17.52 13.37
CA ALA A 74 11.37 18.50 12.67
C ALA A 74 11.69 19.94 13.07
N GLY A 75 12.24 20.14 14.27
CA GLY A 75 12.57 21.46 14.77
C GLY A 75 12.89 21.47 16.27
N ARG A 76 13.03 22.67 16.83
CA ARG A 76 13.13 22.87 18.28
C ARG A 76 11.76 23.17 18.87
N LEU A 77 11.54 22.81 20.13
CA LEU A 77 10.28 23.05 20.84
C LEU A 77 9.95 24.55 20.96
N ASP A 78 11.00 25.40 20.94
CA ASP A 78 10.87 26.86 21.00
C ASP A 78 10.61 27.51 19.62
N GLU A 79 10.64 26.74 18.52
CA GLU A 79 10.28 27.25 17.18
C GLU A 79 8.76 27.40 17.02
N ASP A 80 8.35 28.30 16.12
CA ASP A 80 6.94 28.48 15.78
C ASP A 80 6.34 27.15 15.25
N PRO A 81 5.26 26.63 15.86
CA PRO A 81 4.63 25.39 15.44
C PRO A 81 4.17 25.40 13.97
N ALA A 82 3.87 26.58 13.40
CA ALA A 82 3.54 26.69 11.98
C ALA A 82 4.72 26.31 11.07
N LEU A 83 5.94 26.74 11.41
CA LEU A 83 7.15 26.39 10.66
C LEU A 83 7.47 24.90 10.79
N VAL A 84 7.24 24.32 11.97
CA VAL A 84 7.42 22.88 12.20
C VAL A 84 6.42 22.09 11.37
N ALA A 85 5.15 22.51 11.31
CA ALA A 85 4.13 21.90 10.46
C ALA A 85 4.51 21.96 8.97
N GLU A 86 5.02 23.10 8.49
CA GLU A 86 5.48 23.24 7.10
C GLU A 86 6.64 22.29 6.78
N ARG A 87 7.62 22.18 7.67
CA ARG A 87 8.73 21.22 7.52
C ARG A 87 8.24 19.77 7.53
N LEU A 88 7.32 19.41 8.42
CA LEU A 88 6.71 18.08 8.44
C LEU A 88 6.03 17.75 7.12
N MET A 89 5.29 18.71 6.53
CA MET A 89 4.66 18.54 5.22
C MET A 89 5.68 18.34 4.09
N SER A 90 6.82 19.02 4.14
CA SER A 90 7.88 18.87 3.13
C SER A 90 8.51 17.47 3.12
N VAL A 91 8.59 16.83 4.28
CA VAL A 91 9.14 15.47 4.46
C VAL A 91 8.10 14.40 4.17
N MET A 92 6.84 14.66 4.53
CA MET A 92 5.70 13.75 4.30
C MET A 92 5.03 13.95 2.94
N ALA A 93 5.76 14.53 1.97
CA ALA A 93 5.27 14.72 0.63
C ALA A 93 4.80 13.37 0.04
N PRO A 94 3.57 13.28 -0.49
CA PRO A 94 3.09 12.05 -1.08
C PRO A 94 4.06 11.62 -2.17
N VAL A 95 4.65 10.44 -1.99
CA VAL A 95 5.44 9.82 -3.04
C VAL A 95 4.53 9.72 -4.25
N ARG A 96 4.77 10.56 -5.28
CA ARG A 96 4.07 10.56 -6.58
C ARG A 96 4.11 9.21 -7.30
N GLY A 97 4.72 8.19 -6.69
CA GLY A 97 4.74 6.79 -7.11
C GLY A 97 3.46 5.98 -6.84
N ARG A 98 2.33 6.58 -6.40
CA ARG A 98 1.03 5.86 -6.25
C ARG A 98 0.43 5.36 -7.57
N ALA A 99 1.15 5.44 -8.69
CA ALA A 99 0.92 4.62 -9.86
C ALA A 99 1.37 3.15 -9.66
N GLY A 100 2.19 2.83 -8.66
CA GLY A 100 2.80 1.51 -8.47
C GLY A 100 1.82 0.38 -8.11
N GLY A 101 0.72 0.70 -7.42
CA GLY A 101 -0.34 -0.26 -7.09
C GLY A 101 -1.22 -0.60 -8.30
N LEU A 102 -1.71 0.43 -9.00
CA LEU A 102 -2.50 0.25 -10.22
C LEU A 102 -1.65 -0.35 -11.35
N SER A 103 -0.38 0.04 -11.49
CA SER A 103 0.54 -0.55 -12.46
C SER A 103 0.91 -1.98 -12.11
N ARG A 104 0.98 -2.34 -10.81
CA ARG A 104 1.12 -3.74 -10.38
C ARG A 104 -0.11 -4.55 -10.74
N VAL A 105 -1.30 -4.03 -10.49
CA VAL A 105 -2.57 -4.68 -10.86
C VAL A 105 -2.69 -4.82 -12.38
N LEU A 106 -2.36 -3.77 -13.15
CA LEU A 106 -2.34 -3.80 -14.62
C LEU A 106 -1.28 -4.75 -15.17
N ARG A 107 -0.08 -4.81 -14.59
CA ARG A 107 0.94 -5.81 -14.97
C ARG A 107 0.48 -7.23 -14.63
N ALA A 108 -0.10 -7.44 -13.46
CA ALA A 108 -0.62 -8.74 -13.05
C ALA A 108 -1.78 -9.19 -13.97
N CYS A 109 -2.70 -8.29 -14.32
CA CYS A 109 -3.74 -8.55 -15.31
C CYS A 109 -3.17 -8.82 -16.70
N GLY A 110 -2.16 -8.07 -17.15
CA GLY A 110 -1.53 -8.26 -18.46
C GLY A 110 -0.80 -9.59 -18.58
N ILE A 111 -0.06 -9.99 -17.54
CA ILE A 111 0.64 -11.28 -17.50
C ILE A 111 -0.35 -12.43 -17.35
N GLY A 112 -1.40 -12.27 -16.54
CA GLY A 112 -2.48 -13.24 -16.41
C GLY A 112 -3.22 -13.48 -17.73
N LEU A 113 -3.50 -12.41 -18.49
CA LEU A 113 -4.08 -12.51 -19.83
C LEU A 113 -3.13 -13.20 -20.82
N ALA A 114 -1.85 -12.82 -20.84
CA ALA A 114 -0.86 -13.43 -21.74
C ALA A 114 -0.65 -14.93 -21.43
N GLY A 115 -0.58 -15.30 -20.15
CA GLY A 115 -0.47 -16.69 -19.71
C GLY A 115 -1.72 -17.50 -20.07
N GLY A 116 -2.92 -16.97 -19.82
CA GLY A 116 -4.18 -17.61 -20.19
C GLY A 116 -4.32 -17.83 -21.70
N LEU A 117 -3.92 -16.84 -22.52
CA LEU A 117 -3.93 -16.94 -23.98
C LEU A 117 -2.93 -17.98 -24.50
N GLY A 118 -1.73 -18.04 -23.91
CA GLY A 118 -0.70 -19.01 -24.27
C GLY A 118 -1.13 -20.46 -24.00
N VAL A 119 -1.68 -20.72 -22.80
CA VAL A 119 -2.18 -22.06 -22.45
C VAL A 119 -3.42 -22.42 -23.27
N GLY A 120 -4.32 -21.46 -23.53
CA GLY A 120 -5.48 -21.67 -24.40
C GLY A 120 -5.11 -22.02 -25.84
N MET A 121 -4.15 -21.31 -26.44
CA MET A 121 -3.58 -21.62 -27.76
C MET A 121 -2.93 -23.00 -27.78
N LEU A 122 -2.14 -23.34 -26.77
CA LEU A 122 -1.48 -24.64 -26.67
C LEU A 122 -2.50 -25.78 -26.57
N GLY A 123 -3.56 -25.58 -25.78
CA GLY A 123 -4.70 -26.50 -25.68
C GLY A 123 -5.43 -26.70 -27.00
N LEU A 124 -5.70 -25.62 -27.76
CA LEU A 124 -6.30 -25.70 -29.08
C LEU A 124 -5.43 -26.47 -30.09
N VAL A 125 -4.12 -26.27 -30.07
CA VAL A 125 -3.18 -26.97 -30.96
C VAL A 125 -3.11 -28.46 -30.63
N ILE A 126 -2.98 -28.82 -29.34
CA ILE A 126 -3.00 -30.22 -28.91
C ILE A 126 -4.32 -30.89 -29.29
N MET A 127 -5.44 -30.16 -29.16
CA MET A 127 -6.76 -30.66 -29.51
C MET A 127 -6.97 -30.81 -31.02
N ALA A 128 -6.47 -29.89 -31.84
CA ALA A 128 -6.51 -30.02 -33.30
C ALA A 128 -5.74 -31.27 -33.78
N ILE A 129 -4.60 -31.56 -33.15
CA ILE A 129 -3.80 -32.76 -33.43
C ILE A 129 -4.54 -34.03 -32.98
N LEU A 130 -5.18 -34.02 -31.80
CA LEU A 130 -5.97 -35.15 -31.30
C LEU A 130 -7.23 -35.43 -32.13
N VAL A 131 -7.96 -34.39 -32.57
CA VAL A 131 -9.16 -34.52 -33.40
C VAL A 131 -8.81 -35.02 -34.79
N ALA A 132 -7.73 -34.50 -35.39
CA ALA A 132 -7.24 -34.96 -36.69
C ALA A 132 -6.67 -36.40 -36.62
N GLY A 133 -6.09 -36.79 -35.48
CA GLY A 133 -5.47 -38.11 -35.28
C GLY A 133 -6.42 -39.24 -34.87
N ASN A 134 -7.49 -38.94 -34.12
CA ASN A 134 -8.37 -39.97 -33.53
C ASN A 134 -9.82 -39.97 -34.02
N GLY A 135 -10.25 -39.01 -34.85
CA GLY A 135 -11.60 -39.02 -35.44
C GLY A 135 -12.74 -39.07 -34.39
N TYR A 136 -12.61 -38.31 -33.30
CA TYR A 136 -13.64 -38.25 -32.25
C TYR A 136 -14.94 -37.61 -32.80
N LEU A 137 -15.93 -38.44 -33.13
CA LEU A 137 -17.25 -38.10 -33.70
C LEU A 137 -18.34 -37.93 -32.62
N SER A 138 -18.09 -37.25 -31.51
CA SER A 138 -19.18 -36.95 -30.55
C SER A 138 -19.02 -35.62 -29.83
N ASP A 139 -19.99 -34.72 -30.06
CA ASP A 139 -20.09 -33.35 -29.55
C ASP A 139 -19.92 -33.25 -28.02
N THR A 140 -20.37 -34.26 -27.27
CA THR A 140 -20.31 -34.28 -25.79
C THR A 140 -18.89 -34.49 -25.26
N SER A 141 -18.08 -35.29 -25.93
CA SER A 141 -16.68 -35.53 -25.52
C SER A 141 -15.81 -34.30 -25.77
N THR A 142 -16.06 -33.62 -26.88
CA THR A 142 -15.41 -32.36 -27.25
C THR A 142 -15.76 -31.25 -26.24
N ALA A 143 -17.04 -31.12 -25.89
CA ALA A 143 -17.50 -30.13 -24.92
C ALA A 143 -16.93 -30.38 -23.51
N ALA A 144 -16.89 -31.64 -23.06
CA ALA A 144 -16.33 -31.99 -21.75
C ALA A 144 -14.84 -31.63 -21.66
N VAL A 145 -14.08 -31.84 -22.73
CA VAL A 145 -12.65 -31.49 -22.78
C VAL A 145 -12.44 -29.97 -22.80
N TYR A 146 -13.26 -29.21 -23.55
CA TYR A 146 -13.21 -27.74 -23.50
C TYR A 146 -13.49 -27.19 -22.11
N LEU A 147 -14.46 -27.77 -21.41
CA LEU A 147 -14.84 -27.34 -20.07
C LEU A 147 -13.73 -27.64 -19.05
N LEU A 148 -13.07 -28.80 -19.18
CA LEU A 148 -11.94 -29.17 -18.33
C LEU A 148 -10.70 -28.28 -18.58
N ALA A 149 -10.42 -27.97 -19.84
CA ALA A 149 -9.33 -27.08 -20.23
C ALA A 149 -9.56 -25.64 -19.73
N ALA A 150 -10.80 -25.14 -19.84
CA ALA A 150 -11.17 -23.83 -19.33
C ALA A 150 -11.00 -23.76 -17.79
N LEU A 151 -11.45 -24.79 -17.07
CA LEU A 151 -11.31 -24.85 -15.61
C LEU A 151 -9.85 -24.90 -15.16
N LEU A 152 -9.01 -25.69 -15.86
CA LEU A 152 -7.57 -25.74 -15.59
C LEU A 152 -6.87 -24.41 -15.89
N GLY A 153 -7.22 -23.74 -16.99
CA GLY A 153 -6.68 -22.42 -17.33
C GLY A 153 -7.04 -21.35 -16.29
N VAL A 154 -8.30 -21.32 -15.85
CA VAL A 154 -8.78 -20.41 -14.80
C VAL A 154 -8.10 -20.71 -13.47
N GLY A 155 -7.98 -21.99 -13.09
CA GLY A 155 -7.32 -22.41 -11.86
C GLY A 155 -5.84 -22.06 -11.82
N ALA A 156 -5.11 -22.29 -12.91
CA ALA A 156 -3.69 -21.93 -13.01
C ALA A 156 -3.47 -20.41 -12.97
N GLY A 157 -4.32 -19.64 -13.66
CA GLY A 157 -4.27 -18.17 -13.65
C GLY A 157 -4.54 -17.58 -12.26
N LEU A 158 -5.54 -18.10 -11.55
CA LEU A 158 -5.85 -17.71 -10.18
C LEU A 158 -4.72 -18.08 -9.21
N TRP A 159 -4.15 -19.28 -9.34
CA TRP A 159 -3.06 -19.74 -8.47
C TRP A 159 -1.80 -18.89 -8.63
N LEU A 160 -1.40 -18.58 -9.87
CA LEU A 160 -0.27 -17.68 -10.16
C LEU A 160 -0.52 -16.26 -9.65
N GLY A 161 -1.74 -15.73 -9.84
CA GLY A 161 -2.12 -14.42 -9.32
C GLY A 161 -2.04 -14.34 -7.79
N VAL A 162 -2.55 -15.35 -7.09
CA VAL A 162 -2.52 -15.42 -5.62
C VAL A 162 -1.09 -15.62 -5.10
N HIS A 163 -0.30 -16.48 -5.74
CA HIS A 163 1.06 -16.77 -5.27
C HIS A 163 1.98 -15.55 -5.41
N TRP A 164 1.84 -14.78 -6.49
CA TRP A 164 2.59 -13.53 -6.68
C TRP A 164 2.12 -12.41 -5.76
N TRP A 165 0.83 -12.34 -5.43
CA TRP A 165 0.32 -11.39 -4.45
C TRP A 165 0.85 -11.63 -3.03
N ARG A 166 1.24 -12.87 -2.70
CA ARG A 166 1.84 -13.21 -1.40
C ARG A 166 3.34 -12.94 -1.32
N LEU A 167 4.03 -12.73 -2.44
CA LEU A 167 5.49 -12.62 -2.51
C LEU A 167 6.01 -11.18 -2.63
N GLY A 168 5.15 -10.16 -2.76
CA GLY A 168 5.56 -8.76 -2.89
C GLY A 168 4.55 -7.76 -2.34
#